data_AF-A0A7J2KDH6-F1
#
_entry.id   AF-A0A7J2KDH6-F1
#
_cell.length_a   1.000
_cell.length_b   1.000
_cell.length_c   1.000
_cell.angle_alpha   90.00
_cell.angle_beta   90.00
_cell.angle_gamma   90.00
#
_symmetry.space_group_name_H-M   'P 1'
#
loop_
_entity.id
_entity.type
_entity.pdbx_description
1 polymer ?
#
loop_
_entity_poly.entity_id
_entity_poly.type
_entity_poly.pdbx_seq_one_letter_code
_entity_poly.pdbx_strand_id
1 'polypeptide(L)'
;TLSLVLTYIEKVIGITGNMASLSFGLILLIVIVGFFYIWGKMAKKRGKGKTLFLTNIIFMLALLLTPIIGLVKLPFPNYILGYLFIILGAMGASGFQLFPYVIIADLAHKDELDTGENRAGLYTGFNSIPLNLFQTFAYILTGYILTLPNPPGKEYTSGLLWWGPIAAIFTILGNLVLLKTNIDPFMKRENRYIKQ
;
A
#
# COMPACT_ATOMS: atom_id res chain seq x y z
N THR A 1 -7.64 0.24 9.67
CA THR A 1 -7.28 0.61 8.29
C THR A 1 -8.45 0.45 7.34
N LEU A 2 -9.12 -0.71 7.24
CA LEU A 2 -10.35 -0.87 6.44
C LEU A 2 -11.48 0.05 6.90
N SER A 3 -11.68 0.18 8.21
CA SER A 3 -12.66 1.10 8.81
C SER A 3 -12.43 2.57 8.41
N LEU A 4 -11.18 3.01 8.30
CA LEU A 4 -10.82 4.36 7.89
C LEU A 4 -11.18 4.62 6.42
N VAL A 5 -10.88 3.66 5.55
CA VAL A 5 -11.23 3.73 4.12
C VAL A 5 -12.75 3.77 3.94
N LEU A 6 -13.50 2.92 4.66
CA LEU A 6 -14.97 2.94 4.62
C LEU A 6 -15.53 4.26 5.15
N THR A 7 -15.01 4.75 6.28
CA THR A 7 -15.41 6.05 6.85
C THR A 7 -15.15 7.19 5.87
N TYR A 8 -14.03 7.14 5.14
CA TYR A 8 -13.71 8.11 4.10
C TYR A 8 -14.72 8.08 2.94
N ILE A 9 -15.08 6.89 2.46
CA ILE A 9 -16.09 6.73 1.39
C ILE A 9 -17.46 7.27 1.84
N GLU A 10 -17.87 6.94 3.05
CA GLU A 10 -19.18 7.32 3.57
C GLU A 10 -19.25 8.83 3.86
N LYS A 11 -18.26 9.37 4.58
CA LYS A 11 -18.30 10.77 5.06
C LYS A 11 -17.75 11.79 4.08
N VAL A 12 -16.71 11.46 3.32
CA VAL A 12 -16.03 12.41 2.42
C VAL A 12 -16.58 12.30 1.01
N ILE A 13 -16.65 11.08 0.47
CA ILE A 13 -17.20 10.86 -0.89
C ILE A 13 -18.74 10.94 -0.86
N GLY A 14 -19.37 10.73 0.30
CA GLY A 14 -20.81 10.88 0.48
C GLY A 14 -21.61 9.70 -0.06
N ILE A 15 -21.02 8.51 -0.08
CA ILE A 15 -21.72 7.29 -0.50
C ILE A 15 -22.19 6.55 0.73
N THR A 16 -23.44 6.77 1.09
CA THR A 16 -24.07 6.18 2.27
C THR A 16 -24.96 5.00 1.89
N GLY A 17 -24.83 3.87 2.58
CA GLY A 17 -25.75 2.74 2.49
C GLY A 17 -25.04 1.39 2.54
N ASN A 18 -25.62 0.45 3.29
CA ASN A 18 -25.01 -0.87 3.54
C ASN A 18 -24.65 -1.61 2.25
N MET A 19 -25.50 -1.55 1.22
CA MET A 19 -25.23 -2.19 -0.08
C MET A 19 -24.02 -1.58 -0.81
N ALA A 20 -23.82 -0.27 -0.68
CA ALA A 20 -22.68 0.40 -1.29
C ALA A 20 -21.38 0.10 -0.52
N SER A 21 -21.41 0.14 0.81
CA SER A 21 -20.25 -0.25 1.63
C SER A 21 -19.85 -1.72 1.38
N LEU A 22 -20.83 -2.61 1.19
CA LEU A 22 -20.59 -4.00 0.79
C LEU A 22 -19.98 -4.11 -0.62
N SER A 23 -20.50 -3.37 -1.62
CA SER A 23 -19.95 -3.42 -2.98
C SER A 23 -18.50 -2.96 -3.03
N PHE A 24 -18.16 -1.91 -2.27
CA PHE A 24 -16.80 -1.42 -2.15
C PHE A 24 -15.85 -2.42 -1.49
N GLY A 25 -16.29 -3.09 -0.42
CA GLY A 25 -15.52 -4.17 0.21
C GLY A 25 -15.26 -5.33 -0.75
N LEU A 26 -16.27 -5.76 -1.52
CA LEU A 26 -16.15 -6.82 -2.51
C LEU A 26 -15.21 -6.45 -3.66
N ILE A 27 -15.33 -5.24 -4.20
CA ILE A 27 -14.46 -4.76 -5.27
C ILE A 27 -13.01 -4.67 -4.79
N LEU A 28 -12.78 -4.17 -3.57
CA LEU A 28 -11.45 -4.17 -2.97
C LEU A 28 -10.86 -5.59 -2.95
N LEU A 29 -11.62 -6.58 -2.49
CA LEU A 29 -11.18 -7.98 -2.46
C LEU A 29 -10.87 -8.53 -3.85
N ILE A 30 -11.79 -8.34 -4.81
CA ILE A 30 -11.64 -8.84 -6.19
C ILE A 30 -10.41 -8.22 -6.85
N VAL A 31 -10.20 -6.92 -6.68
CA VAL A 31 -9.04 -6.21 -7.24
C VAL A 31 -7.76 -6.71 -6.59
N ILE A 32 -7.71 -6.90 -5.27
CA ILE A 32 -6.51 -7.43 -4.60
C ILE A 32 -6.14 -8.81 -5.16
N VAL A 33 -7.10 -9.73 -5.22
CA VAL A 33 -6.87 -11.11 -5.69
C VAL A 33 -6.46 -11.11 -7.17
N GLY A 34 -7.14 -10.34 -8.01
CA GLY A 34 -6.80 -10.23 -9.43
C GLY A 34 -5.39 -9.67 -9.65
N PHE A 35 -5.01 -8.66 -8.86
CA PHE A 35 -3.69 -8.05 -8.98
C PHE A 35 -2.56 -8.88 -8.37
N PHE A 36 -2.81 -9.80 -7.43
CA PHE A 36 -1.78 -10.77 -7.03
C PHE A 36 -1.24 -11.56 -8.22
N TYR A 37 -2.11 -12.01 -9.12
CA TYR A 37 -1.70 -12.71 -10.33
C TYR A 37 -0.88 -11.81 -11.26
N ILE A 38 -1.34 -10.58 -11.51
CA ILE A 38 -0.68 -9.59 -12.37
C ILE A 38 0.72 -9.24 -11.83
N TRP A 39 0.81 -8.91 -10.54
CA TRP A 39 2.06 -8.57 -9.88
C TRP A 39 3.02 -9.75 -9.83
N GLY A 40 2.54 -10.98 -9.56
CA GLY A 40 3.35 -12.18 -9.61
C GLY A 40 3.97 -12.42 -11.00
N LYS A 41 3.19 -12.26 -12.07
CA LYS A 41 3.69 -12.38 -13.45
C LYS A 41 4.72 -11.28 -13.78
N MET A 42 4.47 -10.05 -13.34
CA MET A 42 5.40 -8.95 -13.60
C MET A 42 6.70 -9.09 -12.79
N ALA A 43 6.63 -9.57 -11.54
CA ALA A 43 7.78 -9.83 -10.70
C ALA A 43 8.72 -10.86 -11.31
N LYS A 44 8.18 -11.93 -11.91
CA LYS A 44 8.98 -12.93 -12.65
C LYS A 44 9.74 -12.32 -13.84
N LYS A 45 9.14 -11.34 -14.53
CA LYS A 45 9.73 -10.71 -15.74
C LYS A 45 10.68 -9.54 -15.43
N ARG A 46 10.35 -8.71 -14.43
CA ARG A 46 11.02 -7.42 -14.17
C ARG A 46 11.75 -7.35 -12.82
N GLY A 47 11.52 -8.31 -11.93
CA GLY A 47 12.04 -8.32 -10.55
C GLY A 47 11.01 -7.88 -9.53
N LYS A 48 11.12 -8.41 -8.31
CA LYS A 48 10.26 -8.05 -7.17
C LYS A 48 10.55 -6.61 -6.75
N GLY A 49 11.81 -6.18 -6.76
CA GLY A 49 12.23 -4.79 -6.51
C GLY A 49 11.52 -3.77 -7.37
N LYS A 50 11.64 -3.91 -8.70
CA LYS A 50 10.99 -2.99 -9.65
C LYS A 50 9.46 -3.07 -9.58
N THR A 51 8.92 -4.26 -9.33
CA THR A 51 7.47 -4.45 -9.24
C THR A 51 6.90 -3.82 -7.97
N LEU A 52 7.50 -4.08 -6.81
CA LEU A 52 7.12 -3.48 -5.53
C LEU A 52 7.24 -1.95 -5.57
N PHE A 53 8.28 -1.42 -6.22
CA PHE A 53 8.42 0.02 -6.44
C PHE A 53 7.22 0.59 -7.22
N LEU A 54 6.80 -0.08 -8.30
CA LEU A 54 5.64 0.34 -9.08
C LEU A 54 4.33 0.25 -8.28
N THR A 55 4.11 -0.84 -7.53
CA THR A 55 2.89 -0.99 -6.73
C THR A 55 2.80 0.10 -5.66
N ASN A 56 3.92 0.43 -5.03
CA ASN A 56 4.00 1.50 -4.04
C ASN A 56 3.74 2.89 -4.67
N ILE A 57 4.18 3.14 -5.91
CA ILE A 57 3.82 4.37 -6.63
C ILE A 57 2.30 4.45 -6.85
N ILE A 58 1.68 3.37 -7.32
CA ILE A 58 0.22 3.34 -7.54
C ILE A 58 -0.51 3.58 -6.21
N PHE A 59 -0.04 2.97 -5.13
CA PHE A 59 -0.61 3.16 -3.79
C PHE A 59 -0.46 4.61 -3.32
N MET A 60 0.73 5.19 -3.47
CA MET A 60 1.02 6.59 -3.14
C MET A 60 0.09 7.55 -3.91
N LEU A 61 -0.11 7.32 -5.21
CA LEU A 61 -1.03 8.13 -6.02
C LEU A 61 -2.47 8.03 -5.50
N ALA A 62 -2.94 6.83 -5.16
CA ALA A 62 -4.25 6.65 -4.56
C ALA A 62 -4.40 7.44 -3.25
N LEU A 63 -3.39 7.39 -2.37
CA LEU A 63 -3.38 8.11 -1.10
C LEU A 63 -3.41 9.63 -1.28
N LEU A 64 -2.68 10.16 -2.27
CA LEU A 64 -2.65 11.60 -2.59
C LEU A 64 -3.98 12.11 -3.18
N LEU A 65 -4.85 11.23 -3.69
CA LEU A 65 -6.19 11.62 -4.15
C LEU A 65 -7.14 11.99 -3.01
N THR A 66 -6.85 11.61 -1.76
CA THR A 66 -7.77 11.84 -0.64
C THR A 66 -8.14 13.32 -0.41
N PRO A 67 -7.20 14.28 -0.29
CA PRO A 67 -7.58 15.70 -0.18
C PRO A 67 -8.19 16.23 -1.48
N ILE A 68 -7.77 15.72 -2.65
CA ILE A 68 -8.27 16.18 -3.96
C ILE A 68 -9.75 15.87 -4.09
N ILE A 69 -10.15 14.63 -3.80
CA ILE A 69 -11.56 14.20 -3.84
C ILE A 69 -12.39 14.92 -2.78
N GLY A 70 -11.85 15.16 -1.58
CA GLY A 70 -12.61 15.77 -0.48
C GLY A 70 -12.77 17.30 -0.56
N LEU A 71 -11.79 18.01 -1.13
CA LEU A 71 -11.75 19.47 -1.18
C LEU A 71 -12.17 20.05 -2.54
N VAL A 72 -11.85 19.36 -3.65
CA VAL A 72 -12.09 19.87 -5.00
C VAL A 72 -13.38 19.28 -5.56
N LYS A 73 -14.28 20.14 -6.07
CA LYS A 73 -15.46 19.68 -6.81
C LYS A 73 -15.06 19.22 -8.20
N LEU A 74 -14.78 17.93 -8.35
CA LEU A 74 -14.47 17.31 -9.63
C LEU A 74 -15.73 17.15 -10.49
N PRO A 75 -15.62 17.22 -11.84
CA PRO A 75 -16.75 17.08 -12.76
C PRO A 75 -17.21 15.62 -12.94
N PHE A 76 -17.01 14.77 -11.94
CA PHE A 76 -17.34 13.35 -11.98
C PHE A 76 -18.30 12.99 -10.84
N PRO A 77 -19.24 12.06 -11.05
CA PRO A 77 -20.09 11.55 -9.99
C PRO A 77 -19.28 10.90 -8.85
N ASN A 78 -19.75 11.09 -7.62
CA ASN A 78 -19.09 10.58 -6.41
C ASN A 78 -18.83 9.06 -6.44
N TYR A 79 -19.76 8.27 -7.00
CA TYR A 79 -19.57 6.82 -7.12
C TYR A 79 -18.39 6.45 -8.03
N ILE A 80 -18.16 7.20 -9.12
CA ILE A 80 -17.00 6.97 -10.01
C ILE A 80 -15.71 7.26 -9.26
N LEU A 81 -15.67 8.38 -8.52
CA LEU A 81 -14.50 8.76 -7.71
C LEU A 81 -14.21 7.73 -6.60
N GLY A 82 -15.25 7.21 -5.95
CA GLY A 82 -15.14 6.15 -4.94
C GLY A 82 -14.58 4.85 -5.52
N TYR A 83 -15.12 4.38 -6.65
CA TYR A 83 -14.60 3.17 -7.31
C TYR A 83 -13.18 3.36 -7.81
N LEU A 84 -12.85 4.51 -8.42
CA LEU A 84 -11.49 4.81 -8.85
C LEU A 84 -10.51 4.77 -7.68
N PHE A 85 -10.86 5.42 -6.56
CA PHE A 85 -10.03 5.44 -5.35
C PHE A 85 -9.79 4.03 -4.81
N ILE A 86 -10.84 3.20 -4.70
CA ILE A 86 -10.70 1.82 -4.21
C ILE A 86 -9.88 0.96 -5.17
N ILE A 87 -10.13 1.05 -6.47
CA ILE A 87 -9.40 0.24 -7.46
C ILE A 87 -7.92 0.59 -7.38
N LEU A 88 -7.54 1.87 -7.43
CA LEU A 88 -6.14 2.28 -7.32
C LEU A 88 -5.51 1.90 -5.98
N GLY A 89 -6.25 2.10 -4.87
CA GLY A 89 -5.80 1.72 -3.54
C GLY A 89 -5.56 0.22 -3.40
N ALA A 90 -6.51 -0.60 -3.87
CA ALA A 90 -6.42 -2.06 -3.86
C ALA A 90 -5.31 -2.60 -4.78
N MET A 91 -5.13 -1.99 -5.96
CA MET A 91 -4.04 -2.28 -6.87
C MET A 91 -2.68 -2.10 -6.20
N GLY A 92 -2.47 -0.97 -5.52
CA GLY A 92 -1.24 -0.71 -4.79
C GLY A 92 -1.07 -1.59 -3.55
N ALA A 93 -2.12 -1.71 -2.73
CA ALA A 93 -2.13 -2.50 -1.49
C ALA A 93 -1.86 -3.98 -1.73
N SER A 94 -2.33 -4.54 -2.85
CA SER A 94 -2.07 -5.93 -3.21
C SER A 94 -0.57 -6.22 -3.40
N GLY A 95 0.19 -5.30 -3.98
CA GLY A 95 1.64 -5.43 -4.07
C GLY A 95 2.30 -5.43 -2.70
N PHE A 96 1.94 -4.45 -1.86
CA PHE A 96 2.42 -4.35 -0.49
C PHE A 96 2.12 -5.61 0.33
N GLN A 97 0.97 -6.24 0.13
CA GLN A 97 0.61 -7.49 0.80
C GLN A 97 1.41 -8.68 0.25
N LEU A 98 1.62 -8.76 -1.06
CA LEU A 98 2.25 -9.91 -1.70
C LEU A 98 3.77 -9.98 -1.46
N PHE A 99 4.46 -8.88 -1.66
CA PHE A 99 5.93 -8.89 -1.80
C PHE A 99 6.70 -9.22 -0.52
N PRO A 100 6.34 -8.73 0.69
CA PRO A 100 7.08 -9.06 1.91
C PRO A 100 7.24 -10.56 2.13
N TYR A 101 6.16 -11.34 1.97
CA TYR A 101 6.21 -12.80 2.12
C TYR A 101 7.16 -13.45 1.10
N VAL A 102 7.05 -13.03 -0.16
CA VAL A 102 7.82 -13.60 -1.27
C VAL A 102 9.29 -13.17 -1.24
N ILE A 103 9.61 -12.02 -0.67
CA ILE A 103 10.99 -11.55 -0.46
C ILE A 103 11.63 -12.31 0.71
N ILE A 104 10.93 -12.42 1.84
CA ILE A 104 11.45 -13.10 3.03
C ILE A 104 11.70 -14.58 2.75
N ALA A 105 10.80 -15.25 2.02
CA ALA A 105 11.00 -16.64 1.61
C ALA A 105 12.26 -16.83 0.76
N ASP A 106 12.50 -15.94 -0.20
CA ASP A 106 13.70 -15.98 -1.04
C ASP A 106 14.98 -15.69 -0.26
N LEU A 107 14.95 -14.73 0.67
CA LEU A 107 16.10 -14.42 1.51
C LEU A 107 16.45 -15.59 2.43
N ALA A 108 15.43 -16.22 3.04
CA ALA A 108 15.62 -17.42 3.84
C ALA A 108 16.22 -18.57 3.02
N HIS A 109 15.71 -18.78 1.80
CA HIS A 109 16.24 -19.81 0.91
C HIS A 109 17.68 -19.51 0.48
N LYS A 110 18.00 -18.25 0.20
CA LYS A 110 19.38 -17.85 -0.11
C LYS A 110 20.32 -18.08 1.09
N ASP A 111 19.89 -17.74 2.30
CA ASP A 111 20.68 -17.95 3.53
C ASP A 111 20.97 -19.45 3.76
N GLU A 112 19.99 -20.32 3.51
CA GLU A 112 20.16 -21.77 3.57
C GLU A 112 21.17 -22.27 2.53
N LEU A 113 21.14 -21.76 1.30
CA LEU A 113 22.12 -22.12 0.27
C LEU A 113 23.54 -21.63 0.61
N ASP A 114 23.67 -20.46 1.23
CA ASP A 114 24.96 -19.85 1.54
C ASP A 114 25.59 -20.44 2.83
N THR A 115 24.76 -20.89 3.80
CA THR A 115 25.24 -21.36 5.12
C THR A 115 25.05 -22.85 5.39
N GLY A 116 24.16 -23.52 4.65
CA GLY A 116 23.73 -24.90 4.92
C GLY A 116 22.75 -25.05 6.09
N GLU A 117 22.44 -23.97 6.81
CA GLU A 117 21.55 -23.98 7.97
C GLU A 117 20.14 -23.52 7.59
N ASN A 118 19.12 -24.32 7.95
CA ASN A 118 17.73 -23.92 7.70
C ASN A 118 17.25 -22.95 8.78
N ARG A 119 17.13 -21.67 8.40
CA ARG A 119 16.68 -20.58 9.30
C ARG A 119 15.36 -19.94 8.88
N ALA A 120 14.56 -20.62 8.05
CA ALA A 120 13.33 -20.06 7.49
C ALA A 120 12.32 -19.58 8.58
N GLY A 121 12.24 -20.30 9.69
CA GLY A 121 11.41 -19.90 10.84
C GLY A 121 11.85 -18.58 11.48
N LEU A 122 13.15 -18.31 11.55
CA LEU A 122 13.69 -17.07 12.10
C LEU A 122 13.36 -15.87 11.20
N TYR A 123 13.57 -16.02 9.89
CA TYR A 123 13.25 -14.97 8.91
C TYR A 123 11.76 -14.59 8.90
N THR A 124 10.89 -15.60 8.96
CA THR A 124 9.43 -15.38 8.96
C THR A 124 8.92 -14.81 10.28
N GLY A 125 9.43 -15.29 11.42
CA GLY A 125 9.05 -14.80 12.75
C GLY A 125 9.56 -13.39 13.03
N PHE A 126 10.84 -13.12 12.74
CA PHE A 126 11.50 -11.86 13.09
C PHE A 126 10.89 -10.64 12.39
N ASN A 127 10.41 -10.79 11.15
CA ASN A 127 9.78 -9.70 10.40
C ASN A 127 8.54 -9.10 11.11
N SER A 128 7.86 -9.87 11.96
CA SER A 128 6.66 -9.40 12.68
C SER A 128 6.99 -8.33 13.73
N ILE A 129 8.18 -8.34 14.32
CA ILE A 129 8.58 -7.40 15.38
C ILE A 129 8.60 -5.95 14.87
N PRO A 130 9.40 -5.59 13.85
CA PRO A 130 9.39 -4.23 13.32
C PRO A 130 8.03 -3.88 12.71
N LEU A 131 7.36 -4.84 12.05
CA LEU A 131 6.04 -4.61 11.45
C LEU A 131 5.01 -4.18 12.51
N ASN A 132 4.90 -4.91 13.62
CA ASN A 132 3.95 -4.61 14.68
C ASN A 132 4.27 -3.28 15.38
N LEU A 133 5.56 -2.95 15.55
CA LEU A 133 5.99 -1.66 16.10
C LEU A 133 5.52 -0.51 15.21
N PHE A 134 5.80 -0.57 13.90
CA PHE A 134 5.40 0.48 12.96
C PHE A 134 3.88 0.53 12.76
N GLN A 135 3.17 -0.59 12.81
CA GLN A 135 1.71 -0.61 12.79
C GLN A 135 1.11 0.07 14.02
N THR A 136 1.67 -0.18 15.21
CA THR A 136 1.24 0.46 16.45
C THR A 136 1.46 1.97 16.37
N PHE A 137 2.66 2.39 15.93
CA PHE A 137 2.96 3.79 15.68
C PHE A 137 1.99 4.42 14.66
N ALA A 138 1.67 3.72 13.56
CA ALA A 138 0.72 4.18 12.57
C ALA A 138 -0.70 4.33 13.15
N TYR A 139 -1.14 3.45 14.05
CA TYR A 139 -2.44 3.58 14.71
C TYR A 139 -2.50 4.78 15.65
N ILE A 140 -1.45 5.01 16.44
CA ILE A 140 -1.35 6.18 17.31
C ILE A 140 -1.40 7.45 16.45
N LEU A 141 -0.56 7.53 15.42
CA LEU A 141 -0.49 8.67 14.52
C LEU A 141 -1.84 8.92 13.82
N THR A 142 -2.49 7.86 13.33
CA THR A 142 -3.83 7.95 12.71
C THR A 142 -4.85 8.47 13.71
N GLY A 143 -4.82 8.00 14.96
CA GLY A 143 -5.68 8.50 16.03
C GLY A 143 -5.55 10.02 16.21
N TYR A 144 -4.32 10.53 16.30
CA TYR A 144 -4.06 11.98 16.38
C TYR A 144 -4.49 12.74 15.12
N ILE A 145 -4.29 12.18 13.93
CA ILE A 145 -4.72 12.82 12.68
C ILE A 145 -6.26 12.98 12.65
N LEU A 146 -7.00 12.00 13.16
CA LEU A 146 -8.45 12.01 13.18
C LEU A 146 -9.07 12.96 14.23
N THR A 147 -8.28 13.52 15.15
CA THR A 147 -8.77 14.56 16.08
C THR A 147 -8.63 15.98 15.52
N LEU A 148 -8.05 16.14 14.32
CA LEU A 148 -7.95 17.44 13.67
C LEU A 148 -9.33 18.07 13.44
N PRO A 149 -9.44 19.41 13.48
CA PRO A 149 -10.71 20.11 13.34
C PRO A 149 -11.36 19.87 11.98
N ASN A 150 -12.66 20.08 11.89
CA ASN A 150 -13.37 20.00 10.62
C ASN A 150 -12.94 21.17 9.70
N PRO A 151 -12.78 20.93 8.39
CA PRO A 151 -12.59 22.02 7.44
C PRO A 151 -13.86 22.89 7.35
N PRO A 152 -13.73 24.19 7.01
CA PRO A 152 -14.89 25.08 6.88
C PRO A 152 -15.96 24.51 5.95
N GLY A 153 -17.22 24.47 6.43
CA GLY A 153 -18.36 23.99 5.64
C GLY A 153 -18.42 22.47 5.44
N LYS A 154 -17.67 21.67 6.20
CA LYS A 154 -17.72 20.20 6.16
C LYS A 154 -18.02 19.62 7.55
N GLU A 155 -18.75 18.51 7.59
CA GLU A 155 -19.15 17.82 8.83
C GLU A 155 -18.18 16.70 9.26
N TYR A 156 -17.09 16.50 8.51
CA TYR A 156 -16.08 15.50 8.79
C TYR A 156 -14.74 16.12 9.21
N THR A 157 -13.95 15.39 10.02
CA THR A 157 -12.61 15.83 10.43
C THR A 157 -11.68 16.01 9.24
N SER A 158 -10.84 17.06 9.25
CA SER A 158 -9.78 17.20 8.25
C SER A 158 -8.79 16.04 8.26
N GLY A 159 -8.76 15.25 9.34
CA GLY A 159 -8.00 14.01 9.42
C GLY A 159 -8.33 13.02 8.30
N LEU A 160 -9.58 12.96 7.85
CA LEU A 160 -10.00 12.11 6.72
C LEU A 160 -9.44 12.59 5.37
N LEU A 161 -8.92 13.82 5.29
CA LEU A 161 -8.25 14.33 4.10
C LEU A 161 -6.74 14.13 4.16
N TRP A 162 -6.14 14.31 5.35
CA TRP A 162 -4.69 14.35 5.50
C TRP A 162 -4.04 13.01 5.80
N TRP A 163 -4.79 11.99 6.24
CA TRP A 163 -4.23 10.66 6.49
C TRP A 163 -3.58 10.05 5.24
N GLY A 164 -4.14 10.30 4.05
CA GLY A 164 -3.60 9.82 2.79
C GLY A 164 -2.23 10.44 2.46
N PRO A 165 -2.10 11.77 2.35
CA PRO A 165 -0.81 12.43 2.15
C PRO A 165 0.25 12.05 3.18
N ILE A 166 -0.12 11.93 4.46
CA ILE A 166 0.82 11.50 5.49
C ILE A 166 1.31 10.07 5.23
N ALA A 167 0.40 9.13 4.94
CA ALA A 167 0.77 7.77 4.56
C ALA A 167 1.58 7.70 3.26
N ALA A 168 1.33 8.62 2.31
CA ALA A 168 2.08 8.72 1.07
C ALA A 168 3.55 9.10 1.33
N ILE A 169 3.83 9.98 2.31
CA ILE A 169 5.20 10.30 2.73
C ILE A 169 5.93 9.04 3.21
N PHE A 170 5.31 8.22 4.07
CA PHE A 170 5.90 6.95 4.51
C PHE A 170 6.12 5.97 3.36
N THR A 171 5.19 5.95 2.39
CA THR A 171 5.32 5.12 1.17
C THR A 171 6.50 5.58 0.31
N ILE A 172 6.72 6.89 0.18
CA ILE A 172 7.88 7.47 -0.52
C ILE A 172 9.17 7.08 0.19
N LEU A 173 9.24 7.24 1.51
CA LEU A 173 10.42 6.86 2.30
C LEU A 173 10.72 5.37 2.14
N GLY A 174 9.71 4.51 2.20
CA GLY A 174 9.86 3.07 1.95
C GLY A 174 10.43 2.77 0.56
N ASN A 175 9.95 3.47 -0.47
CA ASN A 175 10.49 3.36 -1.82
C ASN A 175 11.94 3.85 -1.94
N LEU A 176 12.33 4.92 -1.25
CA LEU A 176 13.71 5.41 -1.24
C LEU A 176 14.67 4.40 -0.60
N VAL A 177 14.23 3.70 0.45
CA VAL A 177 14.99 2.60 1.06
C VAL A 177 15.07 1.42 0.08
N LEU A 178 13.96 1.06 -0.57
CA LEU A 178 13.92 -0.01 -1.57
C LEU A 178 14.90 0.19 -2.73
N LEU A 179 15.15 1.44 -3.14
CA LEU A 179 16.14 1.75 -4.19
C LEU A 179 17.59 1.41 -3.77
N LYS A 180 17.86 1.38 -2.47
CA LYS A 180 19.19 1.09 -1.90
C LYS A 180 19.36 -0.38 -1.52
N THR A 181 18.30 -1.16 -1.41
CA THR A 181 18.34 -2.56 -0.96
C THR A 181 18.26 -3.54 -2.12
N ASN A 182 19.02 -4.63 -2.02
CA ASN A 182 18.87 -5.75 -2.96
C ASN A 182 17.90 -6.77 -2.36
N ILE A 183 16.65 -6.75 -2.83
CA ILE A 183 15.60 -7.66 -2.39
C ILE A 183 15.33 -8.83 -3.35
N ASP A 184 16.08 -8.90 -4.45
CA ASP A 184 15.97 -9.96 -5.46
C ASP A 184 17.28 -10.76 -5.54
N PRO A 185 17.52 -11.69 -4.60
CA PRO A 185 18.76 -12.47 -4.55
C PRO A 185 19.01 -13.31 -5.82
N PHE A 186 17.94 -13.82 -6.43
CA PHE A 186 18.02 -14.75 -7.57
C PHE A 186 17.90 -14.07 -8.94
N MET A 187 17.67 -12.76 -8.99
CA MET A 187 17.62 -12.04 -10.27
C MET A 187 19.01 -11.58 -10.68
N LYS A 188 19.56 -12.13 -11.77
CA LYS A 188 20.82 -11.67 -12.36
C LYS A 188 20.70 -10.17 -12.68
N ARG A 189 21.58 -9.34 -12.11
CA ARG A 189 21.68 -7.92 -12.48
C ARG A 189 22.08 -7.85 -13.95
N GLU A 190 21.17 -7.41 -14.81
CA GLU A 190 21.53 -6.96 -16.14
C GLU A 190 22.38 -5.68 -15.99
N ASN A 191 23.70 -5.85 -16.16
CA ASN A 191 24.76 -4.86 -16.33
C ASN A 191 24.48 -3.43 -15.83
N ARG A 192 24.80 -3.16 -14.55
CA ARG A 192 25.07 -1.80 -14.04
C ARG A 192 26.58 -1.51 -13.87
N TYR A 193 27.40 -2.10 -14.74
CA TYR A 193 28.83 -1.80 -14.86
C TYR A 193 29.23 -1.60 -16.32
N ILE A 194 28.66 -0.62 -17.01
CA ILE A 194 29.34 0.07 -18.11
C ILE A 194 28.94 1.54 -18.06
N LYS A 195 29.72 2.31 -17.31
CA LYS A 195 30.25 3.62 -17.69
C LYS A 195 31.26 3.98 -16.62
N GLN A 196 32.48 3.46 -16.83
CA GLN A 196 33.70 4.14 -16.43
C GLN A 196 33.77 5.48 -17.17
#